data_AF-A0A177BDK4-F1
#
_entry.id   AF-A0A177BDK4-F1
#
_cell.length_a   1.000
_cell.length_b   1.000
_cell.length_c   1.000
_cell.angle_alpha   90.00
_cell.angle_beta   90.00
_cell.angle_gamma   90.00
#
_symmetry.space_group_name_H-M   'P 1'
#
loop_
_entity.id
_entity.type
_entity.pdbx_description
1 polymer ?
#
loop_
_entity_poly.entity_id
_entity_poly.type
_entity_poly.pdbx_seq_one_letter_code
_entity_poly.pdbx_strand_id
1 'polypeptide(L)'
;MGNIGEIFQLRHNVPSKMYTIFMDSLLKTVRNQISFCIVKAYTHLKLKDATRMLHFTNDVETVHFANEKKWVMRDHVFNFDTVESDYPEMKYENVIDKTMAYAHELENI
;
A
#
# COMPACT_ATOMS: atom_id res chain seq x y z
N MET A 1 -3.59 24.74 -40.41
CA MET A 1 -3.35 25.18 -39.02
C MET A 1 -4.37 24.46 -38.14
N GLY A 2 -3.94 23.42 -37.43
CA GLY A 2 -4.82 22.56 -36.63
C GLY A 2 -5.37 23.31 -35.42
N ASN A 3 -6.68 23.24 -35.23
CA ASN A 3 -7.40 23.98 -34.21
C ASN A 3 -7.13 23.35 -32.83
N ILE A 4 -6.30 24.02 -32.00
CA ILE A 4 -5.97 23.60 -30.63
C ILE A 4 -7.23 23.48 -29.74
N GLY A 5 -8.35 24.10 -30.13
CA GLY A 5 -9.63 23.98 -29.46
C GLY A 5 -10.23 22.56 -29.47
N GLU A 6 -9.97 21.74 -30.50
CA GLU A 6 -10.48 20.36 -30.56
C GLU A 6 -9.74 19.42 -29.59
N ILE A 7 -8.45 19.68 -29.34
CA ILE A 7 -7.61 18.87 -28.44
C ILE A 7 -8.13 18.98 -27.00
N PHE A 8 -8.70 20.13 -26.62
CA PHE A 8 -9.26 20.33 -25.28
C PHE A 8 -10.61 19.63 -25.06
N GLN A 9 -11.40 19.43 -26.12
CA GLN A 9 -12.67 18.69 -26.02
C GLN A 9 -12.45 17.18 -25.85
N LEU A 10 -11.39 16.62 -26.42
CA LEU A 10 -11.02 15.20 -26.24
C LEU A 10 -10.60 14.87 -24.81
N ARG A 11 -10.11 15.84 -24.03
CA ARG A 11 -9.74 15.62 -22.61
C ARG A 11 -10.95 15.57 -21.68
N HIS A 12 -12.07 16.20 -22.04
CA HIS A 12 -13.32 16.10 -21.30
C HIS A 12 -14.10 14.82 -21.64
N ASN A 13 -13.73 14.17 -22.74
CA ASN A 13 -14.35 12.95 -23.24
C ASN A 13 -13.36 11.78 -23.20
N VAL A 14 -12.92 11.39 -22.01
CA VAL A 14 -12.37 10.04 -21.78
C VAL A 14 -13.46 9.19 -21.10
N PRO A 15 -14.52 8.76 -21.81
CA PRO A 15 -15.56 7.89 -21.27
C PRO A 15 -15.15 6.43 -21.43
N SER A 16 -13.92 6.08 -21.05
CA SER A 16 -13.56 4.68 -21.03
C SER A 16 -13.95 4.13 -19.67
N LYS A 17 -15.08 3.43 -19.60
CA LYS A 17 -15.48 2.64 -18.42
C LYS A 17 -14.34 1.76 -17.90
N MET A 18 -13.43 1.34 -18.80
CA MET A 18 -12.18 0.64 -18.50
C MET A 18 -11.17 1.48 -17.70
N TYR A 19 -11.08 2.80 -17.94
CA TYR A 19 -10.22 3.70 -17.16
C TYR A 19 -10.68 3.77 -15.70
N THR A 20 -12.00 3.88 -15.46
CA THR A 20 -12.55 3.84 -14.09
C THR A 20 -12.25 2.50 -13.42
N ILE A 21 -12.46 1.37 -14.11
CA ILE A 21 -12.17 0.02 -13.57
C ILE A 21 -10.68 -0.14 -13.22
N PHE A 22 -9.79 0.32 -14.11
CA PHE A 22 -8.35 0.24 -13.89
C PHE A 22 -7.92 1.17 -12.74
N MET A 23 -8.47 2.39 -12.69
CA MET A 23 -8.18 3.34 -11.64
C MET A 23 -8.68 2.88 -10.28
N ASP A 24 -9.84 2.24 -10.19
CA ASP A 24 -10.35 1.66 -8.95
C ASP A 24 -9.40 0.56 -8.41
N SER A 25 -8.88 -0.27 -9.31
CA SER A 25 -7.91 -1.32 -8.98
C SER A 25 -6.57 -0.74 -8.51
N LEU A 26 -6.10 0.31 -9.18
CA LEU A 26 -4.87 1.03 -8.80
C LEU A 26 -5.04 1.72 -7.44
N LEU A 27 -6.14 2.44 -7.24
CA LEU A 27 -6.45 3.13 -5.99
C LEU A 27 -6.58 2.15 -4.83
N LYS A 28 -7.19 0.98 -5.05
CA LYS A 28 -7.24 -0.09 -4.04
C LYS A 28 -5.83 -0.57 -3.66
N THR A 29 -4.96 -0.74 -4.65
CA THR A 29 -3.57 -1.17 -4.42
C THR A 29 -2.78 -0.12 -3.65
N VAL A 30 -2.88 1.17 -4.04
CA VAL A 30 -2.22 2.27 -3.34
C VAL A 30 -2.73 2.40 -1.91
N ARG A 31 -4.05 2.34 -1.68
CA ARG A 31 -4.64 2.37 -0.33
C ARG A 31 -4.17 1.20 0.52
N ASN A 32 -4.00 0.01 -0.06
CA ASN A 32 -3.41 -1.13 0.64
C ASN A 32 -1.96 -0.91 1.07
N GLN A 33 -1.15 -0.24 0.24
CA GLN A 33 0.22 0.12 0.59
C GLN A 33 0.26 1.17 1.69
N ILE A 34 -0.58 2.21 1.59
CA ILE A 34 -0.71 3.23 2.64
C ILE A 34 -1.14 2.57 3.96
N SER A 35 -2.12 1.67 3.94
CA SER A 35 -2.59 1.01 5.16
C SER A 35 -1.52 0.13 5.80
N PHE A 36 -0.70 -0.55 4.98
CA PHE A 36 0.45 -1.30 5.45
C PHE A 36 1.50 -0.40 6.14
N CYS A 37 1.80 0.76 5.55
CA CYS A 37 2.69 1.74 6.18
C CYS A 37 2.11 2.30 7.48
N ILE A 38 0.80 2.55 7.54
CA ILE A 38 0.12 3.06 8.75
C ILE A 38 0.28 2.10 9.93
N VAL A 39 0.01 0.80 9.72
CA VAL A 39 0.10 -0.22 10.78
C VAL A 39 1.52 -0.34 11.33
N LYS A 40 2.53 -0.08 10.50
CA LYS A 40 3.95 -0.10 10.91
C LYS A 40 4.40 1.18 11.60
N ALA A 41 3.89 2.33 11.17
CA ALA A 41 4.36 3.64 11.63
C ALA A 41 3.65 4.13 12.90
N TYR A 42 2.42 3.67 13.14
CA TYR A 42 1.58 4.16 14.23
C TYR A 42 1.16 3.01 15.14
N THR A 43 1.21 3.24 16.45
CA THR A 43 0.56 2.37 17.46
C THR A 43 -0.91 2.71 17.63
N HIS A 44 -1.26 3.98 17.49
CA HIS A 44 -2.63 4.49 17.61
C HIS A 44 -2.89 5.53 16.52
N LEU A 45 -4.07 5.50 15.90
CA LEU A 45 -4.46 6.46 14.86
C LEU A 45 -5.93 6.85 14.97
N LYS A 46 -6.23 8.16 15.02
CA LYS A 46 -7.62 8.64 15.08
C LYS A 46 -8.33 8.41 13.74
N LEU A 47 -9.63 8.16 13.81
CA LEU A 47 -10.48 7.91 12.63
C LEU A 47 -10.37 9.02 11.58
N LYS A 48 -10.45 10.29 11.99
CA LYS A 48 -10.33 11.44 11.08
C LYS A 48 -8.98 11.51 10.37
N ASP A 49 -7.91 11.18 11.07
CA ASP A 49 -6.56 11.20 10.50
C ASP A 49 -6.40 10.05 9.50
N ALA A 50 -6.93 8.86 9.84
CA ALA A 50 -6.99 7.72 8.92
C ALA A 50 -7.82 8.03 7.66
N THR A 51 -8.99 8.67 7.80
CA THR A 51 -9.83 9.10 6.66
C THR A 51 -9.06 10.02 5.73
N ARG A 52 -8.32 10.99 6.28
CA ARG A 52 -7.47 11.89 5.50
C ARG A 52 -6.30 11.16 4.84
N MET A 53 -5.62 10.26 5.54
CA MET A 53 -4.45 9.54 5.00
C MET A 53 -4.82 8.57 3.88
N LEU A 54 -5.98 7.91 3.97
CA LEU A 54 -6.46 6.94 2.97
C LEU A 54 -7.24 7.59 1.81
N HIS A 55 -7.36 8.92 1.82
CA HIS A 55 -8.14 9.69 0.87
C HIS A 55 -9.58 9.16 0.72
N PHE A 56 -10.25 8.93 1.86
CA PHE A 56 -11.67 8.66 1.91
C PHE A 56 -12.45 9.96 2.07
N THR A 57 -13.68 10.00 1.54
CA THR A 57 -14.52 11.20 1.61
C THR A 57 -15.30 11.25 2.94
N ASN A 58 -15.55 10.07 3.53
CA ASN A 58 -16.35 9.92 4.72
C ASN A 58 -15.72 8.90 5.68
N ASP A 59 -15.89 9.13 6.98
CA ASP A 59 -15.43 8.25 8.06
C ASP A 59 -16.06 6.85 7.95
N VAL A 60 -17.26 6.74 7.38
CA VAL A 60 -17.94 5.44 7.16
C VAL A 60 -17.13 4.54 6.21
N GLU A 61 -16.55 5.10 5.15
CA GLU A 61 -15.71 4.33 4.20
C GLU A 61 -14.44 3.84 4.88
N THR A 62 -13.83 4.68 5.72
CA THR A 62 -12.66 4.33 6.52
C THR A 62 -12.98 3.18 7.49
N VAL A 63 -14.14 3.21 8.16
CA VAL A 63 -14.57 2.12 9.06
C VAL A 63 -14.81 0.83 8.29
N HIS A 64 -15.42 0.90 7.09
CA HIS A 64 -15.61 -0.29 6.25
C HIS A 64 -14.27 -0.92 5.85
N PHE A 65 -13.34 -0.09 5.37
CA PHE A 65 -11.99 -0.53 5.01
C PHE A 65 -11.22 -1.11 6.22
N ALA A 66 -11.34 -0.46 7.38
CA ALA A 66 -10.74 -0.93 8.63
C ALA A 66 -11.29 -2.32 9.03
N ASN A 67 -12.60 -2.55 8.86
CA ASN A 67 -13.22 -3.86 9.11
C ASN A 67 -12.70 -4.94 8.15
N GLU A 68 -12.54 -4.64 6.85
CA GLU A 68 -11.92 -5.57 5.88
C GLU A 68 -10.49 -5.94 6.30
N LYS A 69 -9.74 -4.98 6.86
CA LYS A 69 -8.38 -5.16 7.36
C LYS A 69 -8.29 -5.69 8.79
N LYS A 70 -9.44 -5.95 9.45
CA LYS A 70 -9.54 -6.41 10.84
C LYS A 70 -8.87 -5.46 11.85
N TRP A 71 -8.88 -4.16 11.59
CA TRP A 71 -8.38 -3.15 12.51
C TRP A 71 -9.31 -2.99 13.71
N VAL A 72 -8.74 -2.89 14.91
CA VAL A 72 -9.52 -2.74 16.14
C VAL A 72 -9.68 -1.25 16.46
N MET A 73 -10.91 -0.77 16.47
CA MET A 73 -11.25 0.60 16.83
C MET A 73 -11.80 0.66 18.27
N ARG A 74 -11.28 1.59 19.09
CA ARG A 74 -11.81 1.95 20.41
C ARG A 74 -11.96 3.46 20.47
N ASP A 75 -13.15 3.96 20.80
CA ASP A 75 -13.43 5.41 20.94
C ASP A 75 -12.95 6.28 19.76
N HIS A 76 -13.21 5.85 18.52
CA HIS A 76 -12.74 6.50 17.28
C HIS A 76 -11.22 6.54 17.09
N VAL A 77 -10.48 5.67 17.79
CA VAL A 77 -9.04 5.48 17.63
C VAL A 77 -8.78 4.03 17.24
N PHE A 78 -8.09 3.84 16.12
CA PHE A 78 -7.55 2.55 15.73
C PHE A 78 -6.31 2.25 16.56
N ASN A 79 -6.28 1.06 17.16
CA ASN A 79 -5.10 0.54 17.84
C ASN A 79 -4.48 -0.52 16.95
N PHE A 80 -3.22 -0.32 16.60
CA PHE A 80 -2.42 -1.28 15.88
C PHE A 80 -1.49 -1.91 16.90
N ASP A 81 -1.71 -3.19 17.18
CA ASP A 81 -0.67 -3.97 17.80
C ASP A 81 0.49 -3.94 16.80
N THR A 82 1.62 -3.36 17.19
CA THR A 82 2.87 -3.51 16.44
C THR A 82 3.15 -5.00 16.41
N VAL A 83 2.63 -5.67 15.38
CA VAL A 83 3.21 -6.91 14.90
C VAL A 83 4.61 -6.50 14.52
N GLU A 84 5.54 -6.72 15.45
CA GLU A 84 6.95 -6.90 15.15
C GLU A 84 6.94 -7.71 13.88
N SER A 85 7.32 -7.03 12.81
CA SER A 85 7.23 -7.63 11.53
C SER A 85 8.23 -8.76 11.58
N ASP A 86 7.73 -9.99 11.64
CA ASP A 86 8.47 -11.21 11.38
C ASP A 86 8.84 -11.26 9.88
N TYR A 87 9.38 -10.14 9.37
CA TYR A 87 10.43 -10.27 8.39
C TYR A 87 11.56 -10.88 9.20
N PRO A 88 11.97 -12.13 8.94
CA PRO A 88 13.30 -12.51 9.36
C PRO A 88 14.19 -11.41 8.82
N GLU A 89 14.82 -10.64 9.71
CA GLU A 89 16.02 -9.90 9.34
C GLU A 89 16.83 -10.90 8.56
N MET A 90 16.91 -10.71 7.25
CA MET A 90 17.60 -11.65 6.38
C MET A 90 19.05 -11.50 6.80
N LYS A 91 19.50 -12.34 7.73
CA LYS A 91 20.85 -12.35 8.26
C LYS A 91 21.78 -12.55 7.06
N TYR A 92 22.31 -11.44 6.56
CA TYR A 92 23.24 -11.40 5.43
C TYR A 92 24.46 -12.29 5.70
N GLU A 93 24.77 -12.54 6.98
CA GLU A 93 25.77 -13.50 7.47
C GLU A 93 25.60 -14.90 6.84
N ASN A 94 24.36 -15.42 6.78
CA ASN A 94 24.12 -16.78 6.26
C ASN A 94 24.24 -16.89 4.74
N VAL A 95 24.18 -15.77 4.01
CA VAL A 95 24.31 -15.77 2.54
C VAL A 95 25.78 -15.80 2.15
N ILE A 96 26.62 -15.04 2.86
CA ILE A 96 28.06 -14.97 2.62
C ILE A 96 28.70 -16.35 2.86
N ASP A 97 28.38 -17.01 3.97
CA ASP A 97 28.91 -18.34 4.29
C ASP A 97 28.54 -19.38 3.24
N LYS A 98 27.29 -19.35 2.76
CA LYS A 98 26.84 -20.24 1.68
C LYS A 98 27.58 -19.96 0.39
N THR A 99 27.72 -18.70 -0.01
CA THR A 99 28.45 -18.33 -1.23
C THR A 99 29.93 -18.69 -1.15
N MET A 100 30.58 -18.53 0.00
CA MET A 100 31.97 -18.94 0.21
C MET A 100 32.14 -20.46 0.16
N ALA A 101 31.24 -21.22 0.79
CA ALA A 101 31.26 -22.68 0.75
C ALA A 101 31.08 -23.22 -0.68
N TYR A 102 30.11 -22.66 -1.43
CA TYR A 102 29.91 -23.03 -2.84
C TYR A 102 31.12 -22.68 -3.72
N ALA A 103 31.78 -21.53 -3.50
CA ALA A 103 32.98 -21.16 -4.24
C ALA A 103 34.13 -22.16 -3.98
N HIS A 104 34.32 -22.57 -2.72
CA HIS A 104 35.36 -23.53 -2.35
C HIS A 104 35.11 -24.94 -2.94
N GLU A 105 33.86 -25.39 -3.03
CA GLU A 105 33.53 -26.68 -3.67
C GLU A 105 33.80 -26.67 -5.19
N LEU A 106 33.60 -25.53 -5.86
CA LEU A 106 33.86 -25.39 -7.31
C LEU A 106 35.35 -25.33 -7.65
N GLU A 107 36.22 -24.94 -6.72
CA GLU A 107 37.67 -24.97 -6.90
C GLU A 107 38.27 -26.38 -6.76
N ASN A 108 37.49 -27.34 -6.26
CA ASN A 108 37.94 -28.72 -5.99
C ASN A 108 37.47 -29.75 -7.04
N ILE A 109 37.10 -29.28 -8.24
CA ILE A 109 36.71 -30.07 -9.43
C ILE A 109 37.67 -29.73 -10.57
#